data_AF-R1ASZ2-F1
#
_entry.id   AF-R1ASZ2-F1
#
_cell.length_a   1.000
_cell.length_b   1.000
_cell.length_c   1.000
_cell.angle_alpha   90.00
_cell.angle_beta   90.00
_cell.angle_gamma   90.00
#
_symmetry.space_group_name_H-M   'P 1'
#
loop_
_entity.id
_entity.type
_entity.pdbx_description
1 polymer ?
#
loop_
_entity_poly.entity_id
_entity_poly.type
_entity_poly.pdbx_seq_one_letter_code
_entity_poly.pdbx_strand_id
1 'polypeptide(L)'
;MDTVGHISTNLVEKIIDLAVDEIQTKIVNGDGAGWIKEIVKEDNSYFQLDIFHRNQAVIKNVEDKSKAKKIIKKLSIGKIDEGLEIITELMIENNGMVVQ
;
A
#
# COMPACT_ATOMS: atom_id res chain seq x y z
N MET A 1 -37.57 -17.79 -24.85
CA MET A 1 -36.30 -17.53 -25.56
C MET A 1 -35.56 -16.56 -24.66
N ASP A 2 -34.59 -17.03 -23.87
CA ASP A 2 -33.63 -16.19 -23.12
C ASP A 2 -32.34 -16.99 -22.83
N THR A 3 -31.89 -17.78 -23.80
CA THR A 3 -30.70 -18.64 -23.67
C THR A 3 -29.40 -17.87 -23.96
N VAL A 4 -29.51 -16.66 -24.53
CA VAL A 4 -28.37 -15.80 -24.90
C VAL A 4 -27.85 -14.99 -23.70
N GLY A 5 -28.69 -14.74 -22.68
CA GLY A 5 -28.28 -14.01 -21.47
C GLY A 5 -27.48 -14.85 -20.46
N HIS A 6 -27.80 -16.14 -20.31
CA HIS A 6 -27.21 -17.02 -19.28
C HIS A 6 -25.81 -17.56 -19.62
N ILE A 7 -25.44 -17.60 -20.91
CA ILE A 7 -24.09 -18.02 -21.34
C ILE A 7 -23.06 -16.93 -20.99
N SER A 8 -23.49 -15.68 -20.90
CA SER A 8 -22.59 -14.52 -20.72
C SER A 8 -22.03 -14.43 -19.31
N THR A 9 -22.87 -14.47 -18.27
CA THR A 9 -22.44 -14.17 -16.89
C THR A 9 -21.62 -15.31 -16.28
N ASN A 10 -22.11 -16.55 -16.38
CA ASN A 10 -21.43 -17.71 -15.78
C ASN A 10 -20.06 -17.99 -16.41
N LEU A 11 -19.87 -17.67 -17.69
CA LEU A 11 -18.59 -17.82 -18.38
C LEU A 11 -17.62 -16.71 -17.99
N VAL A 12 -18.11 -15.47 -17.90
CA VAL A 12 -17.30 -14.32 -17.46
C VAL A 12 -16.84 -14.51 -16.01
N GLU A 13 -17.72 -14.93 -15.10
CA GLU A 13 -17.38 -15.24 -13.71
C GLU A 13 -16.29 -16.33 -13.63
N LYS A 14 -16.46 -17.44 -14.35
CA LYS A 14 -15.44 -18.51 -14.41
C LYS A 14 -14.10 -18.05 -14.96
N ILE A 15 -14.09 -17.19 -15.97
CA ILE A 15 -12.85 -16.66 -16.55
C ILE A 15 -12.17 -15.69 -15.58
N ILE A 16 -12.94 -14.86 -14.86
CA ILE A 16 -12.42 -13.97 -13.82
C ILE A 16 -11.81 -14.78 -12.68
N ASP A 17 -12.52 -15.81 -12.17
CA ASP A 17 -12.03 -16.67 -11.10
C ASP A 17 -10.75 -17.41 -11.53
N LEU A 18 -10.74 -18.00 -12.74
CA LEU A 18 -9.53 -18.63 -13.31
C LEU A 18 -8.36 -17.64 -13.42
N ALA A 19 -8.62 -16.42 -13.88
CA ALA A 19 -7.59 -15.39 -13.99
C ALA A 19 -7.06 -14.93 -12.63
N VAL A 20 -7.89 -14.97 -11.58
CA VAL A 20 -7.49 -14.65 -10.20
C VAL A 20 -6.70 -15.79 -9.57
N ASP A 21 -7.08 -17.05 -9.81
CA ASP A 21 -6.38 -18.24 -9.30
C ASP A 21 -4.94 -18.35 -9.85
N GLU A 22 -4.67 -17.78 -11.03
CA GLU A 22 -3.33 -17.72 -11.62
C GLU A 22 -2.44 -16.62 -11.01
N ILE A 23 -2.98 -15.70 -10.20
CA ILE A 23 -2.22 -14.61 -9.59
C ILE A 23 -1.31 -15.17 -8.49
N GLN A 24 0.00 -15.16 -8.76
CA GLN A 24 1.01 -15.62 -7.82
C GLN A 24 1.25 -14.65 -6.65
N THR A 25 0.98 -13.36 -6.85
CA THR A 25 1.18 -12.32 -5.83
C THR A 25 0.14 -11.22 -5.97
N LYS A 26 -0.51 -10.89 -4.87
CA LYS A 26 -1.52 -9.83 -4.80
C LYS A 26 -1.01 -8.67 -3.95
N ILE A 27 -1.25 -7.44 -4.39
CA ILE A 27 -0.98 -6.24 -3.58
C ILE A 27 -2.32 -5.64 -3.18
N VAL A 28 -2.59 -5.61 -1.88
CA VAL A 28 -3.81 -5.04 -1.31
C VAL A 28 -3.49 -3.64 -0.81
N ASN A 29 -3.98 -2.62 -1.51
CA ASN A 29 -3.85 -1.23 -1.10
C ASN A 29 -5.05 -0.81 -0.25
N GLY A 30 -4.83 -0.20 0.91
CA GLY A 30 -5.91 0.28 1.75
C GLY A 30 -5.46 1.17 2.90
N ASP A 31 -6.39 1.42 3.82
CA ASP A 31 -6.19 2.31 4.98
C ASP A 31 -5.43 1.64 6.15
N GLY A 32 -5.32 0.32 6.13
CA GLY A 32 -4.67 -0.48 7.16
C GLY A 32 -5.61 -0.92 8.29
N ALA A 33 -6.93 -0.87 8.07
CA ALA A 33 -7.92 -1.43 8.97
C ALA A 33 -7.64 -2.91 9.30
N GLY A 34 -8.00 -3.33 10.51
CA GLY A 34 -7.67 -4.67 11.04
C GLY A 34 -8.13 -5.81 10.13
N TRP A 35 -9.35 -5.72 9.61
CA TRP A 35 -9.93 -6.72 8.71
C TRP A 35 -9.15 -6.87 7.39
N ILE A 36 -8.51 -5.80 6.88
CA ILE A 36 -7.68 -5.87 5.67
C ILE A 36 -6.42 -6.70 5.94
N LYS A 37 -5.84 -6.56 7.14
CA LYS A 37 -4.66 -7.34 7.55
C LYS A 37 -4.99 -8.81 7.79
N GLU A 38 -6.25 -9.13 8.10
CA GLU A 38 -6.72 -10.51 8.23
C GLU A 38 -6.85 -11.19 6.87
N ILE A 39 -7.39 -10.49 5.86
CA ILE A 39 -7.48 -10.97 4.46
C ILE A 39 -6.10 -11.29 3.87
N VAL A 40 -5.08 -10.51 4.23
CA VAL A 40 -3.74 -10.63 3.65
C VAL A 40 -2.93 -11.81 4.21
N LYS A 41 -3.39 -12.49 5.28
CA LYS A 41 -2.66 -13.60 5.91
C LYS A 41 -2.80 -14.95 5.19
N GLU A 42 -3.84 -15.11 4.37
CA GLU A 42 -4.21 -16.43 3.83
C GLU A 42 -3.86 -16.62 2.35
N ASP A 43 -3.75 -15.52 1.59
CA ASP A 43 -3.27 -15.51 0.21
C ASP A 43 -1.84 -14.96 0.17
N ASN A 44 -1.05 -15.28 -0.86
CA ASN A 44 0.26 -14.65 -1.16
C ASN A 44 0.11 -13.14 -1.48
N SER A 45 -0.36 -12.40 -0.49
CA SER A 45 -0.81 -11.04 -0.56
C SER A 45 0.11 -10.17 0.28
N TYR A 46 0.40 -8.97 -0.22
CA TYR A 46 1.13 -7.95 0.50
C TYR A 46 0.21 -6.77 0.74
N PHE A 47 0.13 -6.34 1.99
CA PHE A 47 -0.59 -5.13 2.34
C PHE A 47 0.30 -3.91 2.10
N GLN A 48 -0.26 -2.89 1.47
CA GLN A 48 0.36 -1.58 1.30
C GLN A 48 -0.64 -0.48 1.70
N LEU A 49 -0.15 0.56 2.38
CA LEU A 49 -0.97 1.77 2.56
C LEU A 49 -1.21 2.41 1.19
N ASP A 50 -2.45 2.76 0.91
CA ASP A 50 -2.74 3.58 -0.26
C ASP A 50 -2.00 4.93 -0.20
N ILE A 51 -1.95 5.62 -1.34
CA ILE A 51 -1.19 6.88 -1.47
C ILE A 51 -1.65 7.93 -0.45
N PHE A 52 -2.96 7.99 -0.15
CA PHE A 52 -3.51 8.95 0.79
C PHE A 52 -3.04 8.63 2.22
N HIS A 53 -3.23 7.40 2.68
CA HIS A 53 -2.88 6.96 4.02
C HIS A 53 -1.37 6.94 4.25
N ARG A 54 -0.58 6.57 3.24
CA ARG A 54 0.88 6.68 3.26
C ARG A 54 1.31 8.13 3.46
N ASN A 55 0.78 9.06 2.67
CA ASN A 55 1.13 10.48 2.79
C ASN A 55 0.64 11.07 4.12
N GLN A 56 -0.55 10.67 4.58
CA GLN A 56 -1.08 11.06 5.88
C GLN A 56 -0.19 10.57 7.03
N ALA A 57 0.32 9.34 6.96
CA ALA A 57 1.24 8.82 7.96
C ALA A 57 2.54 9.64 8.02
N VAL A 58 3.10 10.02 6.86
CA VAL A 58 4.27 10.91 6.82
C VAL A 58 3.97 12.26 7.48
N ILE A 59 2.84 12.90 7.13
CA ILE A 59 2.46 14.21 7.69
C ILE A 59 2.25 14.15 9.21
N LYS A 60 1.67 13.04 9.71
CA LYS A 60 1.39 12.88 11.15
C LYS A 60 2.65 12.61 11.99
N ASN A 61 3.66 11.97 11.42
CA ASN A 61 4.84 11.51 12.16
C ASN A 61 6.10 12.35 11.93
N VAL A 62 6.10 13.24 10.94
CA VAL A 62 7.25 14.12 10.63
C VAL A 62 6.86 15.57 10.91
N GLU A 63 7.39 16.12 12.00
CA GLU A 63 7.10 17.49 12.45
C GLU A 63 7.60 18.54 11.45
N ASP A 64 8.81 18.35 10.90
CA ASP A 64 9.36 19.22 9.85
C ASP A 64 8.57 19.04 8.54
N LYS A 65 7.69 20.01 8.26
CA LYS A 65 6.84 20.05 7.06
C LYS A 65 7.64 20.05 5.75
N SER A 66 8.86 20.60 5.75
CA SER A 66 9.74 20.60 4.57
C SER A 66 10.27 19.20 4.31
N LYS A 67 10.77 18.51 5.34
CA LYS A 67 11.22 17.11 5.24
C LYS A 67 10.06 16.17 4.90
N ALA A 68 8.88 16.34 5.52
CA ALA A 68 7.67 15.59 5.18
C ALA A 68 7.30 15.71 3.69
N LYS A 69 7.30 16.93 3.13
CA LYS A 69 7.06 17.17 1.71
C LYS A 69 8.10 16.50 0.81
N LYS A 70 9.38 16.55 1.20
CA LYS A 70 10.47 15.88 0.46
C LYS A 70 10.25 14.37 0.43
N ILE A 71 9.96 13.75 1.57
CA ILE A 71 9.65 12.31 1.66
C ILE A 71 8.48 11.96 0.74
N ILE A 72 7.34 12.65 0.86
CA ILE A 72 6.16 12.41 0.02
C ILE A 72 6.52 12.51 -1.48
N LYS A 73 7.28 13.53 -1.88
CA LYS A 73 7.70 13.72 -3.26
C LYS A 73 8.58 12.58 -3.76
N LYS A 74 9.53 12.09 -2.96
CA LYS A 74 10.39 10.95 -3.35
C LYS A 74 9.57 9.67 -3.51
N LEU A 75 8.68 9.40 -2.54
CA LEU A 75 7.78 8.24 -2.58
C LEU A 75 6.76 8.30 -3.72
N SER A 76 6.33 9.48 -4.16
CA SER A 76 5.37 9.63 -5.28
C SER A 76 6.00 9.41 -6.66
N ILE A 77 7.32 9.59 -6.79
CA ILE A 77 8.06 9.40 -8.05
C ILE A 77 8.86 8.08 -8.07
N GLY A 78 8.57 7.17 -7.14
CA GLY A 78 9.19 5.84 -7.07
C GLY A 78 10.64 5.84 -6.56
N LYS A 79 11.15 6.97 -6.07
CA LYS A 79 12.49 7.07 -5.46
C LYS A 79 12.41 6.63 -4.00
N ILE A 80 12.13 5.34 -3.78
CA ILE A 80 11.87 4.77 -2.46
C ILE A 80 13.10 4.90 -1.55
N ASP A 81 14.27 4.50 -2.03
CA ASP A 81 15.52 4.53 -1.24
C ASP A 81 15.87 5.95 -0.78
N GLU A 82 15.77 6.94 -1.67
CA GLU A 82 15.99 8.36 -1.32
C GLU A 82 14.96 8.88 -0.29
N GLY A 83 13.74 8.33 -0.31
CA GLY A 83 12.73 8.64 0.70
C GLY A 83 13.07 8.03 2.07
N LEU A 84 13.56 6.79 2.07
CA LEU A 84 13.97 6.05 3.28
C LEU A 84 15.24 6.64 3.91
N GLU A 85 16.16 7.17 3.11
CA GLU A 85 17.35 7.86 3.58
C GLU A 85 16.97 9.09 4.43
N ILE A 86 16.05 9.93 3.95
CA ILE A 86 15.55 11.10 4.71
C ILE A 86 14.88 10.67 6.03
N ILE A 87 14.13 9.56 6.02
CA ILE A 87 13.52 9.01 7.23
C ILE A 87 14.60 8.53 8.21
N THR A 88 15.65 7.89 7.71
CA THR A 88 16.77 7.41 8.53
C THR A 88 17.53 8.57 9.16
N GLU A 89 17.81 9.63 8.41
CA GLU A 89 18.41 10.87 8.92
C GLU A 89 17.56 11.47 10.06
N LEU A 90 16.24 11.55 9.86
CA LEU A 90 15.30 12.02 10.90
C LEU A 90 15.32 11.14 12.16
N MET A 91 15.42 9.82 12.00
CA MET A 91 15.52 8.90 13.14
C MET A 91 16.83 9.13 13.91
N ILE A 92 17.95 9.36 13.22
CA ILE A 92 19.24 9.65 13.84
C ILE A 92 19.20 10.97 14.60
N GLU A 93 18.65 12.03 13.98
CA GLU A 93 18.49 13.35 14.62
C GLU A 93 17.64 13.25 15.91
N ASN A 94 16.51 12.54 15.84
CA ASN A 94 15.59 12.40 16.97
C ASN A 94 16.13 11.48 18.07
N ASN A 95 16.83 10.39 17.72
CA ASN A 95 17.45 9.50 18.70
C ASN A 95 18.70 10.11 19.33
N GLY A 96 19.42 11.00 18.63
CA GLY A 96 20.52 11.79 19.18
C GLY A 96 20.07 12.85 20.19
N MET A 97 18.77 13.16 20.27
CA MET A 97 18.18 14.04 21.29
C MET A 97 17.82 13.31 22.59
N VAL A 98 17.83 11.97 22.62
CA VAL A 98 17.57 11.17 23.83
C VAL A 98 18.88 10.74 24.48
N VAL A 99 19.74 11.71 24.79
CA VAL A 99 20.83 11.55 25.75
C VAL A 99 20.89 12.84 26.58
N GLN A 100 20.05 12.90 27.61
CA GLN A 100 20.21 13.78 28.78
C GLN A 100 20.09 12.95 30.04
#